data_AF-A0A838MRM8-F1
#
_entry.id   AF-A0A838MRM8-F1
#
_cell.length_a   1.000
_cell.length_b   1.000
_cell.length_c   1.000
_cell.angle_alpha   90.00
_cell.angle_beta   90.00
_cell.angle_gamma   90.00
#
_symmetry.space_group_name_H-M   'P 1'
#
loop_
_entity.id
_entity.type
_entity.pdbx_description
1 polymer ?
#
loop_
_entity_poly.entity_id
_entity_poly.type
_entity_poly.pdbx_seq_one_letter_code
_entity_poly.pdbx_strand_id
1 'polypeptide(L)'
;MDTLRGAFGDYSEADAYDPAEDEIGHETLPPAIGQDERRLQVRAYNHWASLLGDRAFPLIADLETGNLPDFDPYSVLLDFSAGVENPKVRYLGAELAEDSGCDVAKISSLSDVPNRSLVSRITDHYLQIIANQAPIGFEAEFVNQHGRTILYRGILLPFSGSIASDEIDLIYGVINWKELADQQTTDELMLEIDQVLQHKPALAPLPLTEWADGPAEIHTEIDQDTDTSIDEYGVGEDDFDGNDADILDLALLPEADVVHAWADDADEPGLADILASARELARAAQGSEDRSRQALYAAIGRAHDFALAAATQPEDFAELAADAGLTMQARAPLIPVVKLIFGADYDKTRLTEYATALAHAQRLDLTAGRLAAFLGSAPGGLKGVVQLERRLRREENGRDAEPKSSPREAIARKLRALPTRPLAALSAAGEEFTLVLARRTEDGDVVMIGELADDIALLERAARQLLR
;
A
#
# COMPACT_ATOMS: atom_id res chain seq x y z
N MET A 1 50.82 -26.49 -10.07
CA MET A 1 50.06 -27.66 -9.55
C MET A 1 49.78 -27.36 -8.09
N ASP A 2 48.97 -26.36 -7.76
CA ASP A 2 47.52 -26.29 -7.95
C ASP A 2 46.78 -27.44 -7.24
N THR A 3 46.20 -27.13 -6.08
CA THR A 3 44.88 -27.61 -5.65
C THR A 3 44.49 -26.92 -4.33
N LEU A 4 43.59 -25.95 -4.48
CA LEU A 4 42.70 -25.40 -3.46
C LEU A 4 41.96 -26.48 -2.66
N ARG A 5 41.78 -26.25 -1.34
CA ARG A 5 40.48 -26.20 -0.65
C ARG A 5 40.64 -25.79 0.83
N GLY A 6 40.03 -24.66 1.22
CA GLY A 6 39.52 -24.45 2.59
C GLY A 6 38.20 -25.21 2.79
N ALA A 7 37.48 -25.16 3.90
CA ALA A 7 37.58 -24.45 5.17
C ALA A 7 36.61 -25.16 6.15
N PHE A 8 36.91 -25.19 7.45
CA PHE A 8 35.89 -25.33 8.51
C PHE A 8 36.34 -24.46 9.68
N GLY A 9 35.56 -23.42 9.96
CA GLY A 9 35.73 -22.54 11.10
C GLY A 9 35.15 -23.17 12.35
N ASP A 10 35.89 -23.04 13.43
CA ASP A 10 35.51 -23.36 14.80
C ASP A 10 35.14 -22.08 15.55
N TYR A 11 34.25 -22.24 16.51
CA TYR A 11 33.59 -21.22 17.31
C TYR A 11 34.55 -20.56 18.32
N SER A 12 34.41 -19.26 18.54
CA SER A 12 34.77 -18.64 19.82
C SER A 12 33.86 -17.44 20.14
N GLU A 13 33.21 -17.60 21.28
CA GLU A 13 32.28 -16.75 22.02
C GLU A 13 32.98 -15.56 22.68
N ALA A 14 32.33 -14.37 22.73
CA ALA A 14 32.45 -13.38 23.82
C ALA A 14 31.53 -12.16 23.59
N ASP A 15 30.45 -12.14 24.37
CA ASP A 15 29.67 -11.03 24.94
C ASP A 15 30.00 -9.57 24.61
N ALA A 16 28.97 -8.84 24.15
CA ALA A 16 28.65 -7.49 24.58
C ALA A 16 27.13 -7.29 24.50
N TYR A 17 26.42 -7.71 25.56
CA TYR A 17 25.02 -7.37 25.79
C TYR A 17 24.97 -5.92 26.30
N ASP A 18 24.40 -5.01 25.52
CA ASP A 18 24.19 -3.60 25.90
C ASP A 18 22.78 -3.44 26.48
N PRO A 19 22.61 -3.17 27.80
CA PRO A 19 21.32 -3.12 28.46
C PRO A 19 20.72 -1.70 28.45
N ALA A 20 20.80 -0.98 27.33
CA ALA A 20 20.31 0.40 27.20
C ALA A 20 19.00 0.55 26.39
N GLU A 21 18.36 -0.54 25.96
CA GLU A 21 17.11 -0.48 25.17
C GLU A 21 15.81 -0.70 25.98
N ASP A 22 15.87 -0.92 27.29
CA ASP A 22 14.68 -1.13 28.14
C ASP A 22 14.36 0.10 29.00
N GLU A 23 14.16 1.27 28.40
CA GLU A 23 13.41 2.36 29.06
C GLU A 23 12.82 3.36 28.05
N ILE A 24 11.83 2.91 27.26
CA ILE A 24 10.91 3.83 26.59
C ILE A 24 9.52 3.55 27.16
N GLY A 25 8.98 4.56 27.84
CA GLY A 25 7.73 4.51 28.55
C GLY A 25 6.59 3.95 27.69
N HIS A 26 5.68 3.27 28.36
CA HIS A 26 4.38 2.88 27.85
C HIS A 26 3.56 4.13 27.43
N GLU A 27 3.87 4.70 26.27
CA GLU A 27 2.87 5.33 25.44
C GLU A 27 2.15 4.21 24.71
N THR A 28 0.85 4.10 24.94
CA THR A 28 -0.03 3.19 24.21
C THR A 28 0.08 3.52 22.72
N LEU A 29 0.86 2.71 22.00
CA LEU A 29 0.93 2.71 20.54
C LEU A 29 -0.50 2.79 19.98
N PRO A 30 -0.78 3.68 19.01
CA PRO A 30 -2.01 3.58 18.22
C PRO A 30 -2.04 2.16 17.63
N PRO A 31 -3.19 1.45 17.64
CA PRO A 31 -3.23 0.06 17.20
C PRO A 31 -2.66 -0.04 15.79
N ALA A 32 -1.73 -0.97 15.55
CA ALA A 32 -1.04 -1.14 14.26
C ALA A 32 -1.97 -1.82 13.23
N ILE A 33 -2.95 -1.05 12.73
CA ILE A 33 -4.17 -1.52 12.04
C ILE A 33 -3.91 -2.34 10.76
N GLY A 34 -2.83 -2.13 10.00
CA GLY A 34 -2.66 -2.76 8.68
C GLY A 34 -1.67 -3.93 8.60
N GLN A 35 -0.80 -4.11 9.60
CA GLN A 35 0.31 -5.05 9.50
C GLN A 35 -0.07 -6.47 9.94
N ASP A 36 -0.84 -6.62 11.02
CA ASP A 36 -1.17 -7.94 11.58
C ASP A 36 -2.19 -8.70 10.73
N GLU A 37 -3.16 -8.00 10.13
CA GLU A 37 -4.12 -8.56 9.17
C GLU A 37 -3.42 -9.04 7.88
N ARG A 38 -2.49 -8.24 7.35
CA ARG A 38 -1.68 -8.61 6.17
C ARG A 38 -0.72 -9.76 6.50
N ARG A 39 -0.20 -9.82 7.72
CA ARG A 39 0.60 -10.95 8.22
C ARG A 39 -0.25 -12.22 8.35
N LEU A 40 -1.52 -12.12 8.79
CA LEU A 40 -2.41 -13.28 8.90
C LEU A 40 -2.64 -13.95 7.54
N GLN A 41 -2.97 -13.19 6.50
CA GLN A 41 -3.20 -13.74 5.15
C GLN A 41 -1.95 -14.38 4.56
N VAL A 42 -0.80 -13.71 4.68
CA VAL A 42 0.48 -14.25 4.18
C VAL A 42 0.85 -15.52 4.96
N ARG A 43 0.62 -15.56 6.27
CA ARG A 43 0.85 -16.76 7.08
C ARG A 43 -0.09 -17.90 6.68
N ALA A 44 -1.38 -17.63 6.47
CA ALA A 44 -2.35 -18.63 6.00
C ALA A 44 -2.00 -19.18 4.61
N TYR A 45 -1.59 -18.31 3.67
CA TYR A 45 -1.11 -18.73 2.35
C TYR A 45 0.17 -19.57 2.44
N ASN A 46 1.15 -19.14 3.23
CA ASN A 46 2.40 -19.88 3.40
C ASN A 46 2.16 -21.26 4.05
N HIS A 47 1.23 -21.33 5.01
CA HIS A 47 0.81 -22.60 5.59
C HIS A 47 0.20 -23.51 4.52
N TRP A 48 -0.78 -23.02 3.75
CA TRP A 48 -1.37 -23.76 2.63
C TRP A 48 -0.35 -24.20 1.58
N ALA A 49 0.56 -23.30 1.17
CA ALA A 49 1.59 -23.60 0.19
C ALA A 49 2.59 -24.66 0.68
N SER A 50 2.83 -24.72 2.00
CA SER A 50 3.68 -25.77 2.58
C SER A 50 3.03 -27.15 2.54
N LEU A 51 1.70 -27.23 2.53
CA LEU A 51 0.92 -28.48 2.42
C LEU A 51 0.78 -28.99 0.97
N LEU A 52 1.07 -28.14 -0.02
CA LEU A 52 0.86 -28.45 -1.44
C LEU A 52 1.73 -29.61 -1.95
N GLY A 53 3.00 -29.67 -1.50
CA GLY A 53 3.97 -30.66 -1.98
C GLY A 53 4.10 -30.66 -3.51
N ASP A 54 3.85 -31.81 -4.14
CA ASP A 54 3.85 -32.01 -5.60
C ASP A 54 2.43 -32.03 -6.23
N ARG A 55 1.38 -31.68 -5.48
CA ARG A 55 -0.02 -31.74 -5.92
C ARG A 55 -0.53 -30.40 -6.44
N ALA A 56 -1.67 -30.39 -7.13
CA ALA A 56 -2.35 -29.15 -7.54
C ALA A 56 -3.07 -28.46 -6.37
N PHE A 57 -3.59 -29.25 -5.43
CA PHE A 57 -4.22 -28.80 -4.19
C PHE A 57 -3.76 -29.65 -3.00
N PRO A 58 -3.61 -29.06 -1.80
CA PRO A 58 -3.35 -29.83 -0.58
C PRO A 58 -4.59 -30.65 -0.18
N LEU A 59 -4.36 -31.73 0.58
CA LEU A 59 -5.47 -32.53 1.12
C LEU A 59 -6.05 -31.87 2.35
N ILE A 60 -7.36 -31.98 2.50
CA ILE A 60 -8.01 -31.53 3.73
C ILE A 60 -7.54 -32.31 4.98
N ALA A 61 -7.14 -33.58 4.83
CA ALA A 61 -6.63 -34.38 5.94
C ALA A 61 -5.31 -33.84 6.53
N ASP A 62 -4.57 -33.06 5.73
CA ASP A 62 -3.32 -32.41 6.17
C ASP A 62 -3.61 -31.08 6.89
N LEU A 63 -4.87 -30.61 6.89
CA LEU A 63 -5.31 -29.41 7.60
C LEU A 63 -5.82 -29.79 9.00
N GLU A 64 -5.03 -29.49 10.03
CA GLU A 64 -5.42 -29.67 11.44
C GLU A 64 -6.34 -28.52 11.91
N THR A 65 -7.57 -28.46 11.39
CA THR A 65 -8.58 -27.49 11.84
C THR A 65 -8.86 -27.63 13.33
N GLY A 66 -8.81 -26.55 14.11
CA GLY A 66 -9.00 -26.57 15.56
C GLY A 66 -7.72 -26.74 16.39
N ASN A 67 -6.54 -26.88 15.74
CA ASN A 67 -5.23 -26.96 16.37
C ASN A 67 -4.28 -25.82 15.97
N LEU A 68 -4.81 -24.80 15.29
CA LEU A 68 -4.11 -23.64 14.76
C LEU A 68 -4.65 -22.36 15.45
N PRO A 69 -4.18 -22.04 16.66
CA PRO A 69 -4.76 -20.97 17.49
C PRO A 69 -4.75 -19.59 16.82
N ASP A 70 -3.82 -19.36 15.90
CA ASP A 70 -3.70 -18.10 15.16
C ASP A 70 -4.78 -17.91 14.07
N PHE A 71 -5.33 -18.99 13.50
CA PHE A 71 -6.27 -18.93 12.37
C PHE A 71 -7.67 -19.42 12.74
N ASP A 72 -7.76 -20.40 13.62
CA ASP A 72 -8.99 -21.09 13.96
C ASP A 72 -10.15 -20.18 14.38
N PRO A 73 -9.95 -19.13 15.21
CA PRO A 73 -11.03 -18.23 15.61
C PRO A 73 -11.63 -17.44 14.45
N TYR A 74 -10.81 -17.18 13.42
CA TYR A 74 -11.09 -16.32 12.28
C TYR A 74 -11.37 -17.11 10.99
N SER A 75 -11.56 -18.42 11.09
CA SER A 75 -11.63 -19.30 9.92
C SER A 75 -12.99 -19.93 9.68
N VAL A 76 -13.20 -20.34 8.44
CA VAL A 76 -14.37 -21.08 8.00
C VAL A 76 -13.94 -22.19 7.04
N LEU A 77 -14.59 -23.34 7.14
CA LEU A 77 -14.39 -24.44 6.20
C LEU A 77 -15.71 -24.76 5.51
N LEU A 78 -15.71 -24.60 4.20
CA LEU A 78 -16.85 -24.87 3.32
C LEU A 78 -16.62 -26.18 2.55
N ASP A 79 -17.63 -27.03 2.54
CA ASP A 79 -17.65 -28.33 1.85
C ASP A 79 -18.61 -28.26 0.65
N PHE A 80 -18.06 -28.46 -0.54
CA PHE A 80 -18.73 -28.37 -1.83
C PHE A 80 -19.13 -29.74 -2.40
N SER A 81 -18.90 -30.82 -1.67
CA SER A 81 -19.22 -32.19 -2.14
C SER A 81 -20.71 -32.41 -2.48
N ALA A 82 -21.61 -31.57 -1.94
CA ALA A 82 -23.05 -31.61 -2.20
C ALA A 82 -23.53 -30.60 -3.26
N GLY A 83 -22.63 -29.80 -3.84
CA GLY A 83 -22.95 -28.77 -4.83
C GLY A 83 -22.46 -27.37 -4.47
N VAL A 84 -22.40 -26.49 -5.48
CA VAL A 84 -21.79 -25.15 -5.39
C VAL A 84 -22.77 -24.08 -4.89
N GLU A 85 -24.08 -24.29 -5.03
CA GLU A 85 -25.09 -23.26 -4.71
C GLU A 85 -25.28 -23.04 -3.20
N ASN A 86 -25.19 -24.11 -2.39
CA ASN A 86 -25.33 -24.01 -0.93
C ASN A 86 -24.35 -24.98 -0.23
N PRO A 87 -23.05 -24.65 -0.18
CA PRO A 87 -22.05 -25.48 0.48
C PRO A 87 -22.36 -25.66 1.98
N LYS A 88 -21.92 -26.80 2.51
CA LYS A 88 -22.04 -27.10 3.94
C LYS A 88 -20.92 -26.42 4.71
N VAL A 89 -21.23 -25.85 5.87
CA VAL A 89 -20.22 -25.27 6.76
C VAL A 89 -19.74 -26.38 7.69
N ARG A 90 -18.52 -26.88 7.47
CA ARG A 90 -17.93 -27.97 8.28
C ARG A 90 -17.28 -27.45 9.56
N TYR A 91 -16.73 -26.24 9.50
CA TYR A 91 -16.09 -25.58 10.63
C TYR A 91 -16.32 -24.07 10.53
N LEU A 92 -16.57 -23.45 11.68
CA LEU A 92 -16.68 -22.00 11.82
C LEU A 92 -15.99 -21.58 13.11
N GLY A 93 -15.05 -20.65 13.00
CA GLY A 93 -14.32 -20.08 14.13
C GLY A 93 -15.21 -19.32 15.10
N ALA A 94 -14.83 -19.30 16.37
CA ALA A 94 -15.63 -18.72 17.45
C ALA A 94 -15.88 -17.20 17.27
N GLU A 95 -14.82 -16.43 16.95
CA GLU A 95 -14.92 -14.98 16.73
C GLU A 95 -15.83 -14.67 15.53
N LEU A 96 -15.69 -15.45 14.46
CA LEU A 96 -16.46 -15.26 13.23
C LEU A 96 -17.94 -15.60 13.44
N ALA A 97 -18.22 -16.59 14.28
CA ALA A 97 -19.57 -16.94 14.67
C ALA A 97 -20.22 -15.90 15.58
N GLU A 98 -19.45 -15.35 16.53
CA GLU A 98 -19.91 -14.30 17.44
C GLU A 98 -20.27 -13.01 16.69
N ASP A 99 -19.42 -12.54 15.78
CA ASP A 99 -19.69 -11.37 14.93
C ASP A 99 -20.91 -11.58 14.02
N SER A 100 -21.02 -12.77 13.43
CA SER A 100 -22.16 -13.13 12.59
C SER A 100 -23.46 -13.30 13.39
N GLY A 101 -23.42 -13.24 14.73
CA GLY A 101 -24.57 -13.43 15.61
C GLY A 101 -25.17 -14.83 15.52
N CYS A 102 -24.36 -15.83 15.20
CA CYS A 102 -24.81 -17.19 14.91
C CYS A 102 -24.39 -18.19 15.98
N ASP A 103 -25.31 -19.07 16.36
CA ASP A 103 -24.95 -20.28 17.11
C ASP A 103 -24.22 -21.25 16.18
N VAL A 104 -22.94 -21.53 16.44
CA VAL A 104 -22.12 -22.53 15.71
C VAL A 104 -22.82 -23.88 15.63
N ALA A 105 -23.63 -24.24 16.64
CA ALA A 105 -24.37 -25.50 16.70
C ALA A 105 -25.60 -25.58 15.78
N LYS A 106 -26.06 -24.46 15.22
CA LYS A 106 -27.25 -24.40 14.34
C LYS A 106 -26.92 -24.17 12.87
N ILE A 107 -25.69 -23.80 12.54
CA ILE A 107 -25.28 -23.59 11.15
C ILE A 107 -24.89 -24.95 10.56
N SER A 108 -25.65 -25.39 9.57
CA SER A 108 -25.36 -26.61 8.80
C SER A 108 -24.97 -26.30 7.36
N SER A 109 -25.47 -25.18 6.84
CA SER A 109 -25.26 -24.71 5.49
C SER A 109 -25.07 -23.20 5.46
N LEU A 110 -24.48 -22.73 4.37
CA LEU A 110 -24.24 -21.31 4.16
C LEU A 110 -25.53 -20.47 4.15
N SER A 111 -26.65 -21.06 3.75
CA SER A 111 -27.98 -20.41 3.79
C SER A 111 -28.51 -20.17 5.21
N ASP A 112 -27.98 -20.86 6.21
CA ASP A 112 -28.35 -20.65 7.63
C ASP A 112 -27.70 -19.39 8.22
N VAL A 113 -26.78 -18.77 7.46
CA VAL A 113 -26.02 -17.59 7.86
C VAL A 113 -26.75 -16.31 7.41
N PRO A 114 -26.81 -15.25 8.24
CA PRO A 114 -27.38 -13.97 7.86
C PRO A 114 -26.72 -13.32 6.64
N ASN A 115 -27.52 -12.78 5.72
CA ASN A 115 -27.09 -12.12 4.47
C ASN A 115 -26.20 -10.87 4.65
N ARG A 116 -26.08 -10.34 5.87
CA ARG A 116 -25.25 -9.17 6.22
C ARG A 116 -24.16 -9.51 7.22
N SER A 117 -23.64 -10.73 7.12
CA SER A 117 -22.50 -11.23 7.90
C SER A 117 -21.24 -11.33 7.04
N LEU A 118 -20.08 -11.42 7.69
CA LEU A 118 -18.81 -11.69 7.04
C LEU A 118 -18.82 -13.01 6.26
N VAL A 119 -19.43 -14.05 6.81
CA VAL A 119 -19.51 -15.37 6.18
C VAL A 119 -20.35 -15.33 4.90
N SER A 120 -21.43 -14.54 4.86
CA SER A 120 -22.20 -14.32 3.63
C SER A 120 -21.43 -13.57 2.55
N ARG A 121 -20.33 -12.87 2.86
CA ARG A 121 -19.52 -12.18 1.84
C ARG A 121 -18.52 -13.09 1.16
N ILE A 122 -18.15 -14.18 1.82
CA ILE A 122 -17.31 -15.24 1.24
C ILE A 122 -17.98 -15.83 -0.01
N THR A 123 -19.30 -15.80 -0.04
CA THR A 123 -20.10 -16.37 -1.13
C THR A 123 -19.82 -15.73 -2.47
N ASP A 124 -19.52 -14.43 -2.45
CA ASP A 124 -19.22 -13.66 -3.64
C ASP A 124 -17.87 -14.07 -4.26
N HIS A 125 -17.00 -14.70 -3.47
CA HIS A 125 -15.62 -14.99 -3.86
C HIS A 125 -15.34 -16.46 -4.15
N TYR A 126 -16.06 -17.42 -3.55
CA TYR A 126 -15.75 -18.84 -3.78
C TYR A 126 -15.98 -19.30 -5.22
N LEU A 127 -16.94 -18.70 -5.94
CA LEU A 127 -17.17 -19.01 -7.36
C LEU A 127 -15.94 -18.68 -8.22
N GLN A 128 -15.21 -17.63 -7.86
CA GLN A 128 -13.98 -17.22 -8.55
C GLN A 128 -12.85 -18.23 -8.31
N ILE A 129 -12.82 -18.89 -7.15
CA ILE A 129 -11.83 -19.91 -6.82
C ILE A 129 -12.07 -21.17 -7.62
N ILE A 130 -13.34 -21.58 -7.75
CA ILE A 130 -13.73 -22.73 -8.58
C ILE A 130 -13.38 -22.45 -10.04
N ALA A 131 -13.61 -21.22 -10.52
CA ALA A 131 -13.29 -20.83 -11.89
C ALA A 131 -11.78 -20.75 -12.18
N ASN A 132 -11.01 -20.17 -11.27
CA ASN A 132 -9.58 -19.91 -11.47
C ASN A 132 -8.66 -21.02 -10.94
N GLN A 133 -9.21 -21.97 -10.18
CA GLN A 133 -8.47 -23.07 -9.56
C GLN A 133 -7.26 -22.60 -8.74
N ALA A 134 -7.41 -21.48 -8.03
CA ALA A 134 -6.31 -20.83 -7.30
C ALA A 134 -6.78 -20.15 -6.01
N PRO A 135 -5.89 -19.99 -5.01
CA PRO A 135 -6.13 -19.13 -3.85
C PRO A 135 -6.54 -17.71 -4.23
N ILE A 136 -7.52 -17.14 -3.52
CA ILE A 136 -7.97 -15.76 -3.73
C ILE A 136 -7.94 -15.01 -2.40
N GLY A 137 -7.19 -13.91 -2.39
CA GLY A 137 -7.27 -12.89 -1.35
C GLY A 137 -8.25 -11.80 -1.76
N PHE A 138 -9.07 -11.32 -0.82
CA PHE A 138 -10.01 -10.23 -1.02
C PHE A 138 -9.99 -9.28 0.17
N GLU A 139 -10.33 -8.03 -0.12
CA GLU A 139 -10.49 -6.96 0.85
C GLU A 139 -11.70 -6.13 0.43
N ALA A 140 -12.54 -5.82 1.39
CA ALA A 140 -13.73 -5.01 1.14
C ALA A 140 -14.23 -4.38 2.43
N GLU A 141 -15.12 -3.42 2.26
CA GLU A 141 -15.88 -2.82 3.34
C GLU A 141 -17.37 -3.12 3.16
N PHE A 142 -18.08 -3.29 4.26
CA PHE A 142 -19.52 -3.40 4.26
C PHE A 142 -20.12 -2.89 5.56
N VAL A 143 -21.40 -2.54 5.51
CA VAL A 143 -22.15 -2.15 6.70
C VAL A 143 -22.85 -3.38 7.28
N ASN A 144 -22.49 -3.77 8.50
CA ASN A 144 -23.05 -4.93 9.19
C ASN A 144 -24.52 -4.72 9.59
N GLN A 145 -25.13 -5.76 10.18
CA GLN A 145 -26.53 -5.70 10.63
C GLN A 145 -26.78 -4.65 11.73
N HIS A 146 -25.73 -4.22 12.43
CA HIS A 146 -25.77 -3.21 13.49
C HIS A 146 -25.50 -1.79 12.96
N GLY A 147 -25.40 -1.61 11.64
CA GLY A 147 -25.15 -0.30 11.02
C GLY A 147 -23.70 0.16 11.08
N ARG A 148 -22.77 -0.67 11.54
CA ARG A 148 -21.33 -0.33 11.63
C ARG A 148 -20.62 -0.67 10.33
N THR A 149 -19.71 0.22 9.93
CA THR A 149 -18.83 -0.03 8.79
C THR A 149 -17.72 -0.98 9.21
N ILE A 150 -17.69 -2.17 8.61
CA ILE A 150 -16.67 -3.18 8.83
C ILE A 150 -15.76 -3.23 7.61
N LEU A 151 -14.46 -3.08 7.84
CA LEU A 151 -13.43 -3.42 6.87
C LEU A 151 -12.98 -4.85 7.16
N TYR A 152 -13.01 -5.70 6.16
CA TYR A 152 -12.56 -7.08 6.31
C TYR A 152 -11.59 -7.48 5.21
N ARG A 153 -10.69 -8.39 5.59
CA ARG A 153 -9.71 -8.98 4.70
C ARG A 153 -9.73 -10.47 4.86
N GLY A 154 -9.93 -11.17 3.76
CA GLY A 154 -9.96 -12.62 3.74
C GLY A 154 -9.01 -13.22 2.72
N ILE A 155 -8.60 -14.45 2.98
CA ILE A 155 -8.03 -15.34 1.97
C ILE A 155 -8.82 -16.64 1.97
N LEU A 156 -9.13 -17.12 0.77
CA LEU A 156 -9.76 -18.40 0.56
C LEU A 156 -8.81 -19.33 -0.18
N LEU A 157 -8.73 -20.55 0.31
CA LEU A 157 -7.71 -21.52 0.01
C LEU A 157 -8.39 -22.83 -0.41
N PRO A 158 -8.22 -23.28 -1.67
CA PRO A 158 -8.84 -24.51 -2.15
C PRO A 158 -8.12 -25.76 -1.61
N PHE A 159 -8.90 -26.78 -1.27
CA PHE A 159 -8.44 -28.09 -0.82
C PHE A 159 -9.14 -29.20 -1.60
N SER A 160 -8.43 -30.32 -1.77
CA SER A 160 -9.00 -31.54 -2.32
C SER A 160 -9.38 -32.52 -1.19
N GLY A 161 -10.47 -33.25 -1.39
CA GLY A 161 -10.98 -34.26 -0.47
C GLY A 161 -10.29 -35.62 -0.62
N SER A 162 -9.59 -35.86 -1.75
CA SER A 162 -8.95 -37.14 -2.06
C SER A 162 -7.63 -36.98 -2.79
N ILE A 163 -6.71 -37.92 -2.59
CA ILE A 163 -5.39 -37.96 -3.25
C ILE A 163 -5.51 -38.10 -4.78
N ALA A 164 -6.63 -38.63 -5.26
CA ALA A 164 -6.87 -38.91 -6.67
C ALA A 164 -7.76 -37.88 -7.39
N SER A 165 -8.40 -36.94 -6.66
CA SER A 165 -9.23 -35.90 -7.27
C SER A 165 -8.42 -34.62 -7.46
N ASP A 166 -8.47 -34.08 -8.68
CA ASP A 166 -7.94 -32.76 -9.04
C ASP A 166 -9.03 -31.68 -8.95
N GLU A 167 -10.11 -31.98 -8.23
CA GLU A 167 -11.27 -31.11 -8.03
C GLU A 167 -11.22 -30.44 -6.66
N ILE A 168 -11.85 -29.29 -6.56
CA ILE A 168 -11.95 -28.51 -5.32
C ILE A 168 -13.18 -29.01 -4.56
N ASP A 169 -12.93 -29.88 -3.59
CA ASP A 169 -13.98 -30.45 -2.73
C ASP A 169 -14.28 -29.52 -1.53
N LEU A 170 -13.26 -28.80 -1.04
CA LEU A 170 -13.38 -27.92 0.12
C LEU A 170 -12.65 -26.60 -0.10
N ILE A 171 -13.16 -25.54 0.55
CA ILE A 171 -12.49 -24.25 0.61
C ILE A 171 -12.36 -23.83 2.06
N TYR A 172 -11.14 -23.54 2.46
CA TYR A 172 -10.82 -22.98 3.76
C TYR A 172 -10.63 -21.47 3.62
N GLY A 173 -11.40 -20.70 4.39
CA GLY A 173 -11.32 -19.24 4.45
C GLY A 173 -10.76 -18.78 5.77
N VAL A 174 -9.88 -17.79 5.76
CA VAL A 174 -9.46 -17.06 6.95
C VAL A 174 -9.78 -15.60 6.74
N ILE A 175 -10.52 -14.98 7.66
CA ILE A 175 -11.02 -13.62 7.55
C ILE A 175 -10.78 -12.88 8.84
N ASN A 176 -10.09 -11.75 8.74
CA ASN A 176 -9.98 -10.80 9.83
C ASN A 176 -10.78 -9.54 9.47
N TRP A 177 -11.32 -8.86 10.47
CA TRP A 177 -12.14 -7.68 10.28
C TRP A 177 -11.93 -6.68 11.40
N LYS A 178 -12.24 -5.42 11.10
CA LYS A 178 -12.24 -4.34 12.06
C LYS A 178 -13.47 -3.47 11.88
N GLU A 179 -14.12 -3.16 12.98
CA GLU A 179 -15.19 -2.18 13.01
C GLU A 179 -14.60 -0.77 13.01
N LEU A 180 -14.97 0.03 12.02
CA LEU A 180 -14.85 1.47 12.10
C LEU A 180 -16.10 1.99 12.81
N ALA A 181 -15.91 2.55 14.01
CA ALA A 181 -16.95 3.33 14.65
C ALA A 181 -17.30 4.50 13.72
N ASP A 182 -18.60 4.73 13.51
CA ASP A 182 -19.09 5.85 12.74
C ASP A 182 -18.44 7.14 13.26
N GLN A 183 -17.90 7.96 12.37
CA GLN A 183 -17.40 9.29 12.71
C GLN A 183 -18.46 10.08 13.50
N GLN A 184 -19.75 9.81 13.27
CA GLN A 184 -20.86 10.38 14.04
C GLN A 184 -20.87 10.01 15.53
N THR A 185 -20.50 8.78 15.91
CA THR A 185 -20.46 8.40 17.34
C THR A 185 -19.25 9.00 18.03
N THR A 186 -18.14 9.15 17.28
CA THR A 186 -16.93 9.83 17.78
C THR A 186 -17.19 11.33 17.91
N ASP A 187 -17.90 11.93 16.95
CA ASP A 187 -18.32 13.33 17.00
C ASP A 187 -19.35 13.59 18.11
N GLU A 188 -20.32 12.69 18.33
CA GLU A 188 -21.27 12.78 19.47
C GLU A 188 -20.56 12.63 20.82
N LEU A 189 -19.62 11.68 20.95
CA LEU A 189 -18.82 11.51 22.17
C LEU A 189 -17.88 12.71 22.40
N MET A 190 -17.28 13.26 21.35
CA MET A 190 -16.47 14.48 21.43
C MET A 190 -17.34 15.69 21.77
N LEU A 191 -18.58 15.76 21.28
CA LEU A 191 -19.56 16.79 21.64
C LEU A 191 -19.99 16.67 23.11
N GLU A 192 -20.21 15.47 23.64
CA GLU A 192 -20.49 15.27 25.06
C GLU A 192 -19.29 15.66 25.94
N ILE A 193 -18.06 15.30 25.52
CA ILE A 193 -16.83 15.69 26.21
C ILE A 193 -16.65 17.22 26.19
N ASP A 194 -16.86 17.87 25.05
CA ASP A 194 -16.82 19.34 24.93
C ASP A 194 -17.92 20.01 25.76
N GLN A 195 -19.13 19.44 25.82
CA GLN A 195 -20.21 19.95 26.66
C GLN A 195 -19.87 19.84 28.15
N VAL A 196 -19.21 18.77 28.59
CA VAL A 196 -18.75 18.61 29.98
C VAL A 196 -17.58 19.56 30.30
N LEU A 197 -16.65 19.76 29.37
CA LEU A 197 -15.54 20.71 29.50
C LEU A 197 -16.00 22.17 29.53
N GLN A 198 -17.04 22.51 28.76
CA GLN A 198 -17.70 23.82 28.78
C GLN A 198 -18.51 24.05 30.07
N HIS A 199 -19.02 22.98 30.69
CA HIS A 199 -19.60 23.02 32.04
C HIS A 199 -18.52 22.94 33.14
N LYS A 200 -17.49 23.77 33.03
CA LYS A 200 -16.65 24.09 34.19
C LYS A 200 -17.53 24.93 35.13
N PRO A 201 -17.87 24.47 36.35
CA PRO A 201 -18.70 25.27 37.25
C PRO A 201 -17.95 26.57 37.51
N ALA A 202 -18.59 27.70 37.22
CA ALA A 202 -18.10 29.00 37.64
C ALA A 202 -17.94 28.93 39.16
N LEU A 203 -16.70 28.95 39.64
CA LEU A 203 -16.39 29.16 41.05
C LEU A 203 -17.08 30.46 41.43
N ALA A 204 -18.12 30.36 42.25
CA ALA A 204 -18.79 31.52 42.83
C ALA A 204 -17.71 32.39 43.51
N PRO A 205 -17.76 33.72 43.37
CA PRO A 205 -16.81 34.59 44.05
C PRO A 205 -17.01 34.40 45.55
N LEU A 206 -16.06 33.73 46.19
CA LEU A 206 -15.96 33.72 47.65
C LEU A 206 -15.74 35.17 48.09
N PRO A 207 -16.46 35.66 49.12
CA PRO A 207 -16.20 36.99 49.65
C PRO A 207 -14.78 37.02 50.21
N LEU A 208 -13.94 37.85 49.60
CA LEU A 208 -12.62 38.24 50.11
C LEU A 208 -12.83 39.10 51.36
N THR A 209 -12.98 38.46 52.51
CA THR A 209 -12.93 39.13 53.81
C THR A 209 -12.59 38.08 54.85
N GLU A 210 -11.29 37.90 55.16
CA GLU A 210 -10.78 37.51 56.49
C GLU A 210 -9.28 37.21 56.59
N TRP A 211 -8.42 37.67 55.68
CA TRP A 211 -6.95 37.54 55.88
C TRP A 211 -6.24 38.88 55.71
N ALA A 212 -6.70 39.86 56.49
CA ALA A 212 -5.88 40.99 56.90
C ALA A 212 -5.57 40.84 58.39
N ASP A 213 -4.35 40.41 58.69
CA ASP A 213 -3.67 40.84 59.91
C ASP A 213 -2.17 41.00 59.59
N GLY A 214 -1.66 42.23 59.79
CA GLY A 214 -0.35 42.71 59.33
C GLY A 214 0.84 42.20 60.16
N PRO A 215 2.07 42.68 59.86
CA PRO A 215 2.42 44.02 60.37
C PRO A 215 3.36 44.88 59.49
N ALA A 216 3.33 46.20 59.77
CA ALA A 216 4.33 47.26 59.48
C ALA A 216 4.53 47.67 57.99
N GLU A 217 4.68 48.94 57.59
CA GLU A 217 4.82 50.25 58.24
C GLU A 217 4.56 51.36 57.19
N ILE A 218 3.76 52.37 57.56
CA ILE A 218 3.95 53.84 57.42
C ILE A 218 4.30 54.46 56.05
N HIS A 219 3.42 55.36 55.55
CA HIS A 219 3.63 56.80 55.25
C HIS A 219 2.54 57.30 54.26
N THR A 220 1.46 57.93 54.73
CA THR A 220 1.22 59.39 54.90
C THR A 220 0.92 60.15 53.58
N GLU A 221 -0.37 60.51 53.43
CA GLU A 221 -1.02 61.76 52.93
C GLU A 221 -0.46 62.46 51.66
N ILE A 222 -1.24 62.92 50.67
CA ILE A 222 -2.10 64.13 50.60
C ILE A 222 -2.61 64.15 49.13
N ASP A 223 -3.91 64.05 48.81
CA ASP A 223 -4.91 65.12 48.62
C ASP A 223 -4.97 65.72 47.19
N GLN A 224 -6.23 65.94 46.73
CA GLN A 224 -6.73 67.02 45.87
C GLN A 224 -7.45 66.68 44.55
N ASP A 225 -8.76 66.95 44.62
CA ASP A 225 -9.69 67.32 43.56
C ASP A 225 -9.11 68.29 42.53
N THR A 226 -9.56 68.22 41.28
CA THR A 226 -10.23 69.36 40.63
C THR A 226 -10.97 68.97 39.35
N ASP A 227 -12.21 69.41 39.33
CA ASP A 227 -13.19 69.50 38.26
C ASP A 227 -12.79 70.56 37.20
N THR A 228 -12.94 70.29 35.90
CA THR A 228 -13.58 71.25 34.97
C THR A 228 -13.94 70.63 33.61
N SER A 229 -15.19 70.89 33.24
CA SER A 229 -15.95 70.68 32.01
C SER A 229 -15.46 71.39 30.74
N ILE A 230 -15.78 70.85 29.54
CA ILE A 230 -16.63 71.42 28.46
C ILE A 230 -16.36 70.74 27.10
N ASP A 231 -17.47 70.27 26.50
CA ASP A 231 -17.88 69.99 25.10
C ASP A 231 -16.95 70.45 23.94
N GLU A 232 -16.93 69.96 22.69
CA GLU A 232 -17.95 69.54 21.71
C GLU A 232 -17.14 69.28 20.40
N TYR A 233 -17.29 68.24 19.57
CA TYR A 233 -18.27 68.03 18.50
C TYR A 233 -17.87 66.75 17.75
N GLY A 234 -18.86 65.94 17.35
CA GLY A 234 -18.67 64.78 16.47
C GLY A 234 -19.13 65.03 15.03
N VAL A 235 -18.78 64.09 14.15
CA VAL A 235 -19.45 63.69 12.89
C VAL A 235 -18.94 62.25 12.65
N GLY A 236 -19.71 61.18 12.48
CA GLY A 236 -20.98 61.01 11.77
C GLY A 236 -20.70 60.17 10.52
N GLU A 237 -21.16 58.91 10.55
CA GLU A 237 -21.02 57.84 9.54
C GLU A 237 -21.64 58.21 8.17
N ASP A 238 -21.22 57.53 7.09
CA ASP A 238 -22.14 56.77 6.21
C ASP A 238 -21.43 56.16 4.98
N ASP A 239 -21.61 54.84 4.89
CA ASP A 239 -21.98 54.01 3.74
C ASP A 239 -21.14 53.76 2.48
N PHE A 240 -21.34 52.51 2.06
CA PHE A 240 -20.68 51.64 1.12
C PHE A 240 -21.37 51.66 -0.26
N ASP A 241 -20.63 51.13 -1.24
CA ASP A 241 -21.08 50.44 -2.46
C ASP A 241 -21.06 51.17 -3.81
N GLY A 242 -20.68 50.41 -4.85
CA GLY A 242 -21.03 50.70 -6.25
C GLY A 242 -19.89 50.79 -7.27
N ASN A 243 -19.50 49.63 -7.80
CA ASN A 243 -18.67 49.38 -8.99
C ASN A 243 -19.13 50.16 -10.25
N ASP A 244 -18.19 50.68 -11.05
CA ASP A 244 -18.13 50.46 -12.51
C ASP A 244 -16.91 51.10 -13.19
N ALA A 245 -16.51 50.45 -14.28
CA ALA A 245 -15.29 50.59 -15.05
C ALA A 245 -15.10 51.94 -15.76
N ASP A 246 -13.85 52.34 -15.99
CA ASP A 246 -13.43 52.73 -17.34
C ASP A 246 -11.91 52.73 -17.54
N ILE A 247 -11.56 52.29 -18.74
CA ILE A 247 -10.25 52.05 -19.32
C ILE A 247 -9.57 53.39 -19.67
N LEU A 248 -8.29 53.55 -19.28
CA LEU A 248 -7.39 54.49 -19.96
C LEU A 248 -6.01 53.83 -20.14
N ASP A 249 -5.80 53.38 -21.37
CA ASP A 249 -4.58 52.82 -21.94
C ASP A 249 -3.65 53.92 -22.47
N LEU A 250 -2.35 53.65 -22.35
CA LEU A 250 -1.18 54.13 -23.10
C LEU A 250 -1.14 55.58 -23.61
N ALA A 251 -0.12 56.30 -23.14
CA ALA A 251 1.13 56.51 -23.89
C ALA A 251 1.78 57.84 -23.50
N LEU A 252 3.12 57.80 -23.43
CA LEU A 252 4.05 58.92 -23.26
C LEU A 252 4.38 59.25 -21.79
N LEU A 253 5.52 58.77 -21.31
CA LEU A 253 6.63 59.58 -20.78
C LEU A 253 7.91 58.72 -20.62
N PRO A 254 9.11 59.32 -20.68
CA PRO A 254 10.35 58.69 -21.18
C PRO A 254 11.22 58.02 -20.10
N GLU A 255 12.11 57.15 -20.58
CA GLU A 255 13.17 56.45 -19.86
C GLU A 255 14.11 57.41 -19.11
N ALA A 256 14.12 57.34 -17.77
CA ALA A 256 15.31 57.41 -16.91
C ALA A 256 14.89 57.32 -15.43
N ASP A 257 15.61 56.48 -14.68
CA ASP A 257 15.64 56.38 -13.21
C ASP A 257 14.36 55.90 -12.49
N VAL A 258 14.07 54.60 -12.63
CA VAL A 258 13.41 53.85 -11.55
C VAL A 258 14.45 52.95 -10.91
N VAL A 259 14.88 53.34 -9.72
CA VAL A 259 15.57 52.51 -8.75
C VAL A 259 14.86 51.15 -8.65
N HIS A 260 15.59 50.08 -8.99
CA HIS A 260 15.18 48.70 -8.74
C HIS A 260 15.03 48.47 -7.23
N ALA A 261 13.83 48.68 -6.72
CA ALA A 261 13.33 48.22 -5.43
C ALA A 261 11.84 47.94 -5.67
N TRP A 262 11.35 46.71 -5.77
CA TRP A 262 11.78 45.44 -5.19
C TRP A 262 11.66 44.37 -6.27
N ALA A 263 12.81 43.85 -6.74
CA ALA A 263 12.80 42.45 -7.13
C ALA A 263 12.61 41.71 -5.82
N ASP A 264 11.39 41.27 -5.54
CA ASP A 264 11.16 40.17 -4.61
C ASP A 264 12.16 39.09 -5.03
N ASP A 265 13.13 38.82 -4.17
CA ASP A 265 13.81 37.53 -4.18
C ASP A 265 12.69 36.52 -4.04
N ALA A 266 12.20 35.99 -5.16
CA ALA A 266 11.39 34.80 -5.16
C ALA A 266 12.32 33.71 -4.65
N ASP A 267 12.38 33.56 -3.32
CA ASP A 267 13.14 32.54 -2.62
C ASP A 267 12.93 31.24 -3.39
N GLU A 268 14.01 30.68 -3.93
CA GLU A 268 13.94 29.33 -4.48
C GLU A 268 13.34 28.45 -3.38
N PRO A 269 12.24 27.72 -3.67
CA PRO A 269 11.51 27.00 -2.62
C PRO A 269 12.49 26.07 -1.90
N GLY A 270 12.54 26.20 -0.57
CA GLY A 270 13.45 25.41 0.25
C GLY A 270 13.17 23.92 0.09
N LEU A 271 14.13 23.07 0.46
CA LEU A 271 13.97 21.62 0.37
C LEU A 271 12.71 21.12 1.10
N ALA A 272 12.36 21.76 2.22
CA ALA A 272 11.14 21.50 2.98
C ALA A 272 9.85 21.86 2.20
N ASP A 273 9.83 22.94 1.43
CA ASP A 273 8.68 23.35 0.61
C ASP A 273 8.46 22.39 -0.56
N ILE A 274 9.56 21.96 -1.18
CA ILE A 274 9.51 20.93 -2.23
C ILE A 274 9.00 19.61 -1.65
N LEU A 275 9.45 19.22 -0.45
CA LEU A 275 8.96 18.04 0.26
C LEU A 275 7.47 18.14 0.59
N ALA A 276 7.01 19.27 1.11
CA ALA A 276 5.61 19.52 1.44
C ALA A 276 4.73 19.38 0.19
N SER A 277 5.12 20.04 -0.91
CA SER A 277 4.46 19.93 -2.22
C SER A 277 4.46 18.50 -2.75
N ALA A 278 5.56 17.75 -2.59
CA ALA A 278 5.62 16.35 -3.01
C ALA A 278 4.67 15.46 -2.18
N ARG A 279 4.57 15.69 -0.87
CA ARG A 279 3.65 14.96 0.03
C ARG A 279 2.19 15.25 -0.30
N GLU A 280 1.85 16.48 -0.63
CA GLU A 280 0.49 16.83 -1.08
C GLU A 280 0.09 16.08 -2.34
N LEU A 281 0.96 16.07 -3.36
CA LEU A 281 0.72 15.30 -4.59
C LEU A 281 0.63 13.79 -4.31
N ALA A 282 1.45 13.27 -3.40
CA ALA A 282 1.39 11.86 -3.01
C ALA A 282 0.06 11.52 -2.32
N ARG A 283 -0.44 12.36 -1.41
CA ARG A 283 -1.75 12.18 -0.76
C ARG A 283 -2.90 12.29 -1.76
N ALA A 284 -2.86 13.26 -2.67
CA ALA A 284 -3.85 13.42 -3.73
C ALA A 284 -3.89 12.18 -4.66
N ALA A 285 -2.75 11.57 -4.93
CA ALA A 285 -2.66 10.34 -5.70
C ALA A 285 -3.24 9.11 -4.97
N GLN A 286 -3.25 9.10 -3.63
CA GLN A 286 -3.81 8.01 -2.82
C GLN A 286 -5.35 8.06 -2.74
N GLY A 287 -5.95 9.26 -2.72
CA GLY A 287 -7.40 9.45 -2.51
C GLY A 287 -8.27 9.44 -3.78
N SER A 288 -7.77 9.05 -4.96
CA SER A 288 -8.52 9.10 -6.22
C SER A 288 -8.66 7.73 -6.88
N GLU A 289 -9.86 7.15 -6.86
CA GLU A 289 -10.07 5.77 -7.34
C GLU A 289 -10.07 5.60 -8.87
N ASP A 290 -10.35 6.63 -9.69
CA ASP A 290 -10.52 6.40 -11.15
C ASP A 290 -9.87 7.42 -12.12
N ARG A 291 -8.98 8.31 -11.65
CA ARG A 291 -8.09 9.14 -12.53
C ARG A 291 -6.60 9.08 -12.14
N SER A 292 -6.23 8.08 -11.33
CA SER A 292 -5.03 8.04 -10.48
C SER A 292 -3.67 8.02 -11.17
N ARG A 293 -3.56 7.64 -12.45
CA ARG A 293 -2.25 7.47 -13.10
C ARG A 293 -1.51 8.80 -13.32
N GLN A 294 -2.23 9.86 -13.71
CA GLN A 294 -1.63 11.18 -13.91
C GLN A 294 -1.21 11.80 -12.57
N ALA A 295 -2.06 11.69 -11.54
CA ALA A 295 -1.73 12.14 -10.19
C ALA A 295 -0.52 11.39 -9.63
N LEU A 296 -0.45 10.07 -9.82
CA LEU A 296 0.70 9.27 -9.43
C LEU A 296 1.98 9.69 -10.18
N TYR A 297 1.91 9.94 -11.48
CA TYR A 297 3.07 10.39 -12.25
C TYR A 297 3.51 11.80 -11.86
N ALA A 298 2.58 12.68 -11.51
CA ALA A 298 2.89 13.99 -10.94
C ALA A 298 3.60 13.86 -9.59
N ALA A 299 3.13 12.98 -8.70
CA ALA A 299 3.77 12.71 -7.42
C ALA A 299 5.19 12.13 -7.57
N ILE A 300 5.37 11.14 -8.47
CA ILE A 300 6.70 10.57 -8.77
C ILE A 300 7.60 11.63 -9.43
N GLY A 301 7.04 12.48 -10.29
CA GLY A 301 7.75 13.60 -10.90
C GLY A 301 8.25 14.60 -9.85
N ARG A 302 7.39 15.01 -8.92
CA ARG A 302 7.79 15.90 -7.83
C ARG A 302 8.81 15.27 -6.89
N ALA A 303 8.73 13.95 -6.68
CA ALA A 303 9.74 13.21 -5.93
C ALA A 303 11.13 13.21 -6.60
N HIS A 304 11.17 13.29 -7.94
CA HIS A 304 12.41 13.48 -8.67
C HIS A 304 12.98 14.89 -8.49
N ASP A 305 12.12 15.91 -8.54
CA ASP A 305 12.53 17.29 -8.28
C ASP A 305 13.11 17.44 -6.87
N PHE A 306 12.46 16.82 -5.88
CA PHE A 306 12.99 16.74 -4.52
C PHE A 306 14.33 15.99 -4.47
N ALA A 307 14.49 14.89 -5.21
CA ALA A 307 15.77 14.17 -5.26
C ALA A 307 16.91 15.01 -5.85
N LEU A 308 16.62 15.88 -6.84
CA LEU A 308 17.59 16.81 -7.41
C LEU A 308 17.96 17.91 -6.40
N ALA A 309 16.97 18.50 -5.73
CA ALA A 309 17.21 19.51 -4.69
C ALA A 309 17.95 18.93 -3.46
N ALA A 310 17.60 17.72 -3.03
CA ALA A 310 18.29 17.02 -1.94
C ALA A 310 19.77 16.73 -2.28
N ALA A 311 20.11 16.61 -3.56
CA ALA A 311 21.50 16.44 -4.00
C ALA A 311 22.31 17.74 -3.92
N THR A 312 21.66 18.91 -3.99
CA THR A 312 22.32 20.22 -3.82
C THR A 312 22.35 20.70 -2.36
N GLN A 313 21.46 20.16 -1.51
CA GLN A 313 21.33 20.49 -0.08
C GLN A 313 21.41 19.22 0.80
N PRO A 314 22.60 18.58 0.91
CA PRO A 314 22.74 17.29 1.59
C PRO A 314 22.59 17.37 3.11
N GLU A 315 22.90 18.51 3.74
CA GLU A 315 22.75 18.72 5.18
C GLU A 315 21.27 18.78 5.57
N ASP A 316 20.49 19.64 4.90
CA ASP A 316 19.05 19.75 5.08
C ASP A 316 18.33 18.43 4.80
N PHE A 317 18.78 17.68 3.78
CA PHE A 317 18.24 16.35 3.49
C PHE A 317 18.52 15.34 4.61
N ALA A 318 19.71 15.40 5.22
CA ALA A 318 20.08 14.53 6.32
C ALA A 318 19.26 14.83 7.59
N GLU A 319 18.99 16.10 7.87
CA GLU A 319 18.11 16.53 8.96
C GLU A 319 16.68 15.99 8.75
N LEU A 320 16.10 16.21 7.56
CA LEU A 320 14.77 15.69 7.22
C LEU A 320 14.69 14.17 7.30
N ALA A 321 15.76 13.45 6.92
CA ALA A 321 15.83 12.00 7.04
C ALA A 321 15.91 11.55 8.51
N ALA A 322 16.69 12.24 9.33
CA ALA A 322 16.82 11.94 10.77
C ALA A 322 15.50 12.14 11.52
N ASP A 323 14.82 13.27 11.27
CA ASP A 323 13.50 13.57 11.87
C ASP A 323 12.44 12.53 11.52
N ALA A 324 12.54 11.92 10.33
CA ALA A 324 11.66 10.85 9.90
C ALA A 324 12.10 9.45 10.37
N GLY A 325 13.15 9.33 11.18
CA GLY A 325 13.71 8.05 11.62
C GLY A 325 14.32 7.21 10.50
N LEU A 326 14.76 7.83 9.41
CA LEU A 326 15.29 7.16 8.23
C LEU A 326 16.82 7.14 8.22
N THR A 327 17.39 5.93 8.16
CA THR A 327 18.83 5.75 8.00
C THR A 327 19.24 5.90 6.53
N MET A 328 20.24 6.73 6.26
CA MET A 328 20.85 6.84 4.93
C MET A 328 21.66 5.58 4.58
N GLN A 329 21.41 5.00 3.41
CA GLN A 329 22.14 3.82 2.93
C GLN A 329 22.80 4.12 1.58
N ALA A 330 24.14 4.03 1.51
CA ALA A 330 24.90 4.26 0.27
C ALA A 330 24.47 3.34 -0.90
N ARG A 331 23.98 2.12 -0.60
CA ARG A 331 23.49 1.17 -1.60
C ARG A 331 22.12 1.52 -2.20
N ALA A 332 21.36 2.41 -1.55
CA ALA A 332 19.98 2.71 -1.93
C ALA A 332 19.60 4.17 -1.59
N PRO A 333 20.30 5.16 -2.18
CA PRO A 333 20.17 6.58 -1.82
C PRO A 333 18.77 7.15 -2.10
N LEU A 334 18.01 6.55 -3.02
CA LEU A 334 16.68 7.02 -3.42
C LEU A 334 15.54 6.45 -2.57
N ILE A 335 15.79 5.43 -1.75
CA ILE A 335 14.74 4.85 -0.89
C ILE A 335 14.31 5.84 0.22
N PRO A 336 15.23 6.53 0.92
CA PRO A 336 14.87 7.59 1.86
C PRO A 336 14.02 8.69 1.24
N VAL A 337 14.35 9.14 0.02
CA VAL A 337 13.57 10.14 -0.73
C VAL A 337 12.11 9.70 -0.90
N VAL A 338 11.89 8.49 -1.42
CA VAL A 338 10.53 8.00 -1.66
C VAL A 338 9.79 7.79 -0.33
N LYS A 339 10.47 7.33 0.73
CA LYS A 339 9.86 7.16 2.06
C LYS A 339 9.46 8.49 2.70
N LEU A 340 10.25 9.55 2.54
CA LEU A 340 9.90 10.88 3.05
C LEU A 340 8.62 11.42 2.42
N ILE A 341 8.39 11.11 1.14
CA ILE A 341 7.28 11.66 0.35
C ILE A 341 6.02 10.81 0.44
N PHE A 342 6.14 9.49 0.25
CA PHE A 342 4.99 8.57 0.20
C PHE A 342 4.66 7.94 1.55
N GLY A 343 5.55 8.06 2.54
CA GLY A 343 5.44 7.46 3.87
C GLY A 343 6.31 6.21 4.02
N ALA A 344 6.87 6.02 5.22
CA ALA A 344 7.70 4.86 5.54
C ALA A 344 6.93 3.54 5.50
N ASP A 345 5.64 3.58 5.83
CA ASP A 345 4.70 2.45 5.85
C ASP A 345 4.03 2.17 4.49
N TYR A 346 4.38 2.94 3.46
CA TYR A 346 3.85 2.71 2.12
C TYR A 346 4.32 1.36 1.57
N ASP A 347 3.57 0.82 0.60
CA ASP A 347 3.85 -0.53 0.08
C ASP A 347 5.30 -0.67 -0.42
N LYS A 348 6.03 -1.63 0.18
CA LYS A 348 7.47 -1.83 -0.07
C LYS A 348 7.76 -2.07 -1.55
N THR A 349 6.89 -2.80 -2.25
CA THR A 349 7.06 -3.05 -3.69
C THR A 349 6.91 -1.76 -4.47
N ARG A 350 5.87 -0.95 -4.19
CA ARG A 350 5.68 0.36 -4.82
C ARG A 350 6.83 1.33 -4.54
N LEU A 351 7.30 1.42 -3.30
CA LEU A 351 8.45 2.25 -2.94
C LEU A 351 9.70 1.86 -3.75
N THR A 352 9.95 0.56 -3.93
CA THR A 352 11.07 0.10 -4.78
C THR A 352 10.85 0.40 -6.26
N GLU A 353 9.61 0.34 -6.76
CA GLU A 353 9.30 0.73 -8.15
C GLU A 353 9.53 2.23 -8.38
N TYR A 354 9.07 3.10 -7.47
CA TYR A 354 9.28 4.54 -7.57
C TYR A 354 10.76 4.89 -7.48
N ALA A 355 11.49 4.32 -6.52
CA ALA A 355 12.94 4.54 -6.41
C ALA A 355 13.70 4.05 -7.67
N THR A 356 13.23 2.97 -8.30
CA THR A 356 13.79 2.49 -9.57
C THR A 356 13.50 3.47 -10.70
N ALA A 357 12.31 4.05 -10.76
CA ALA A 357 11.96 5.07 -11.76
C ALA A 357 12.76 6.36 -11.57
N LEU A 358 12.96 6.81 -10.32
CA LEU A 358 13.83 7.94 -10.01
C LEU A 358 15.28 7.67 -10.46
N ALA A 359 15.79 6.47 -10.23
CA ALA A 359 17.14 6.11 -10.68
C ALA A 359 17.27 6.12 -12.21
N HIS A 360 16.23 5.69 -12.93
CA HIS A 360 16.21 5.77 -14.38
C HIS A 360 16.19 7.21 -14.87
N ALA A 361 15.46 8.09 -14.19
CA ALA A 361 15.43 9.52 -14.49
C ALA A 361 16.80 10.18 -14.30
N GLN A 362 17.50 9.84 -13.22
CA GLN A 362 18.88 10.28 -12.97
C GLN A 362 19.85 9.75 -14.02
N ARG A 363 19.72 8.50 -14.45
CA ARG A 363 20.54 7.91 -15.53
C ARG A 363 20.39 8.65 -16.86
N LEU A 364 19.20 9.17 -17.13
CA LEU A 364 18.89 9.93 -18.34
C LEU A 364 19.16 11.44 -18.18
N ASP A 365 19.71 11.87 -17.04
CA ASP A 365 19.94 13.27 -16.68
C ASP A 365 18.70 14.15 -16.90
N LEU A 366 17.51 13.63 -16.51
CA LEU A 366 16.28 14.41 -16.63
C LEU A 366 16.33 15.62 -15.70
N THR A 367 15.88 16.77 -16.19
CA THR A 367 15.75 17.99 -15.38
C THR A 367 14.44 18.00 -14.59
N ALA A 368 14.34 18.88 -13.60
CA ALA A 368 13.14 19.06 -12.78
C ALA A 368 11.88 19.30 -13.64
N GLY A 369 10.76 18.70 -13.25
CA GLY A 369 9.46 18.79 -13.94
C GLY A 369 9.29 17.88 -15.16
N ARG A 370 10.33 17.14 -15.59
CA ARG A 370 10.27 16.32 -16.83
C ARG A 370 9.77 14.89 -16.62
N LEU A 371 9.95 14.33 -15.43
CA LEU A 371 9.72 12.89 -15.21
C LEU A 371 8.25 12.49 -15.36
N ALA A 372 7.29 13.30 -14.91
CA ALA A 372 5.87 12.98 -15.04
C ALA A 372 5.45 12.79 -16.51
N ALA A 373 5.87 13.71 -17.39
CA ALA A 373 5.60 13.65 -18.83
C ALA A 373 6.34 12.48 -19.51
N PHE A 374 7.56 12.18 -19.05
CA PHE A 374 8.31 11.01 -19.52
C PHE A 374 7.57 9.70 -19.19
N LEU A 375 7.11 9.52 -17.95
CA LEU A 375 6.33 8.34 -17.55
C LEU A 375 5.01 8.22 -18.32
N GLY A 376 4.39 9.35 -18.68
CA GLY A 376 3.19 9.39 -19.51
C GLY A 376 3.40 8.93 -20.95
N SER A 377 4.57 9.19 -21.53
CA SER A 377 4.90 8.84 -22.93
C SER A 377 5.68 7.53 -23.09
N ALA A 378 6.26 7.00 -21.99
CA ALA A 378 7.03 5.77 -22.01
C ALA A 378 6.16 4.53 -22.35
N PRO A 379 6.62 3.63 -23.24
CA PRO A 379 5.93 2.36 -23.49
C PRO A 379 5.77 1.52 -22.22
N GLY A 380 4.53 1.23 -21.83
CA GLY A 380 4.24 0.50 -20.58
C GLY A 380 4.32 1.36 -19.30
N GLY A 381 4.46 2.69 -19.43
CA GLY A 381 4.47 3.65 -18.33
C GLY A 381 5.51 3.34 -17.27
N LEU A 382 5.15 3.54 -15.99
CA LEU A 382 6.02 3.24 -14.85
C LEU A 382 6.60 1.82 -14.88
N LYS A 383 5.78 0.79 -15.17
CA LYS A 383 6.25 -0.60 -15.21
C LYS A 383 7.27 -0.84 -16.31
N GLY A 384 7.07 -0.22 -17.48
CA GLY A 384 8.02 -0.28 -18.59
C GLY A 384 9.38 0.31 -18.19
N VAL A 385 9.37 1.50 -17.60
CA VAL A 385 10.59 2.18 -17.11
C VAL A 385 11.31 1.35 -16.05
N VAL A 386 10.59 0.78 -15.07
CA VAL A 386 11.17 -0.10 -14.04
C VAL A 386 11.83 -1.34 -14.65
N GLN A 387 11.20 -1.97 -15.64
CA GLN A 387 11.76 -3.14 -16.32
C GLN A 387 13.02 -2.78 -17.12
N LEU A 388 13.02 -1.64 -17.81
CA LEU A 388 14.17 -1.13 -18.54
C LEU A 388 15.36 -0.87 -17.61
N GLU A 389 15.14 -0.17 -16.50
CA GLU A 389 16.20 0.12 -15.53
C GLU A 389 16.75 -1.15 -14.87
N ARG A 390 15.87 -2.10 -14.50
CA ARG A 390 16.31 -3.41 -13.98
C ARG A 390 17.05 -4.23 -15.02
N ARG A 391 16.85 -4.01 -16.32
CA ARG A 391 17.61 -4.64 -17.39
C ARG A 391 18.99 -4.00 -17.50
N LEU A 392 19.06 -2.68 -17.63
CA LEU A 392 20.31 -1.92 -17.72
C LEU A 392 21.23 -2.20 -16.53
N ARG A 393 20.71 -2.20 -15.30
CA ARG A 393 21.50 -2.54 -14.11
C ARG A 393 22.04 -3.97 -14.11
N ARG A 394 21.36 -4.92 -14.77
CA ARG A 394 21.88 -6.30 -14.87
C ARG A 394 23.02 -6.37 -15.89
N GLU A 395 22.85 -5.67 -17.02
CA GLU A 395 23.87 -5.53 -18.07
C GLU A 395 25.14 -4.86 -17.52
N GLU A 396 25.01 -3.76 -16.77
CA GLU A 396 26.14 -3.04 -16.16
C GLU A 396 26.89 -3.84 -15.10
N ASN A 397 26.18 -4.66 -14.32
CA ASN A 397 26.78 -5.48 -13.27
C ASN A 397 27.48 -6.74 -13.82
N GLY A 398 27.70 -6.84 -15.14
CA GLY A 398 28.34 -8.00 -15.78
C GLY A 398 27.57 -9.29 -15.56
N ARG A 399 26.31 -9.20 -15.11
CA ARG A 399 25.39 -10.33 -15.06
C ARG A 399 24.77 -10.38 -16.44
N ASP A 400 25.52 -10.95 -17.38
CA ASP A 400 25.00 -11.39 -18.67
C ASP A 400 23.72 -12.17 -18.41
N ALA A 401 22.59 -11.48 -18.52
CA ALA A 401 21.35 -12.11 -18.83
C ALA A 401 21.45 -12.38 -20.32
N GLU A 402 22.21 -13.42 -20.68
CA GLU A 402 21.87 -14.16 -21.87
C GLU A 402 20.34 -14.34 -21.81
N PRO A 403 19.59 -13.90 -22.84
CA PRO A 403 18.16 -14.15 -22.88
C PRO A 403 18.00 -15.64 -22.61
N LYS A 404 17.31 -16.01 -21.51
CA LYS A 404 17.25 -17.39 -21.02
C LYS A 404 17.04 -18.34 -22.21
N SER A 405 18.13 -18.95 -22.67
CA SER A 405 18.18 -19.70 -23.92
C SER A 405 17.41 -21.03 -23.77
N SER A 406 17.16 -21.41 -22.52
CA SER A 406 16.40 -22.58 -22.14
C SER A 406 15.18 -22.23 -21.28
N PRO A 407 14.07 -22.98 -21.46
CA PRO A 407 12.98 -23.01 -20.48
C PRO A 407 13.52 -23.34 -19.08
N ARG A 408 12.79 -22.92 -18.03
CA ARG A 408 13.12 -23.30 -16.64
C ARG A 408 13.36 -24.80 -16.55
N GLU A 409 14.41 -25.25 -15.85
CA GLU A 409 14.80 -26.68 -15.81
C GLU A 409 13.65 -27.60 -15.38
N ALA A 410 12.78 -27.13 -14.47
CA ALA A 410 11.57 -27.85 -14.08
C ALA A 410 10.60 -28.10 -15.26
N ILE A 411 10.41 -27.10 -16.12
CA ILE A 411 9.58 -27.21 -17.33
C ILE A 411 10.29 -28.06 -18.37
N ALA A 412 11.59 -27.86 -18.59
CA ALA A 412 12.38 -28.65 -19.53
C ALA A 412 12.32 -30.16 -19.20
N ARG A 413 12.42 -30.53 -17.91
CA ARG A 413 12.26 -31.92 -17.46
C ARG A 413 10.87 -32.47 -17.75
N LYS A 414 9.79 -31.71 -17.51
CA LYS A 414 8.42 -32.13 -17.86
C LYS A 414 8.25 -32.31 -19.37
N LEU A 415 8.77 -31.38 -20.17
CA LEU A 415 8.78 -31.47 -21.63
C LEU A 415 9.60 -32.67 -22.14
N ARG A 416 10.65 -33.08 -21.40
CA ARG A 416 11.42 -34.29 -21.74
C ARG A 416 10.64 -35.59 -21.52
N ALA A 417 9.72 -35.61 -20.56
CA ALA A 417 8.92 -36.77 -20.18
C ALA A 417 7.67 -36.99 -21.04
N LEU A 418 7.24 -35.99 -21.82
CA LEU A 418 6.07 -36.10 -22.68
C LEU A 418 6.32 -37.04 -23.89
N PRO A 419 5.28 -37.78 -24.33
CA PRO A 419 5.40 -38.67 -25.48
C PRO A 419 5.62 -37.86 -26.77
N THR A 420 6.61 -38.26 -27.56
CA THR A 420 6.95 -37.60 -28.81
C THR A 420 6.22 -38.23 -30.00
N ARG A 421 5.77 -37.41 -30.95
CA ARG A 421 5.08 -37.83 -32.17
C ARG A 421 5.74 -37.21 -33.40
N PRO A 422 5.71 -37.86 -34.57
CA PRO A 422 6.14 -37.22 -35.81
C PRO A 422 5.13 -36.13 -36.22
N LEU A 423 5.60 -35.09 -36.91
CA LEU A 423 4.72 -34.02 -37.42
C LEU A 423 3.61 -34.57 -38.32
N ALA A 424 3.89 -35.63 -39.08
CA ALA A 424 2.93 -36.33 -39.93
C ALA A 424 1.76 -36.99 -39.17
N ALA A 425 1.82 -37.07 -37.84
CA ALA A 425 0.72 -37.56 -37.02
C ALA A 425 -0.34 -36.47 -36.71
N LEU A 426 -0.13 -35.22 -37.13
CA LEU A 426 -1.16 -34.19 -37.03
C LEU A 426 -2.35 -34.53 -37.93
N SER A 427 -3.55 -34.27 -37.42
CA SER A 427 -4.78 -34.43 -38.18
C SER A 427 -4.78 -33.46 -39.37
N ALA A 428 -5.20 -33.94 -40.55
CA ALA A 428 -5.45 -33.08 -41.70
C ALA A 428 -6.75 -32.25 -41.56
N ALA A 429 -7.59 -32.58 -40.57
CA ALA A 429 -8.76 -31.81 -40.19
C ALA A 429 -8.42 -30.95 -38.96
N GLY A 430 -8.51 -29.62 -39.10
CA GLY A 430 -8.17 -28.63 -38.06
C GLY A 430 -8.27 -27.19 -38.58
N GLU A 431 -7.86 -26.23 -37.75
CA GLU A 431 -7.76 -24.80 -38.13
C GLU A 431 -6.60 -24.55 -39.13
N GLU A 432 -6.68 -23.47 -39.90
CA GLU A 432 -5.64 -23.11 -40.89
C GLU A 432 -4.26 -22.87 -40.26
N PHE A 433 -4.24 -22.37 -39.02
CA PHE A 433 -3.02 -22.07 -38.28
C PHE A 433 -3.06 -22.74 -36.89
N THR A 434 -2.02 -23.49 -36.55
CA THR A 434 -1.87 -24.14 -35.24
C THR A 434 -0.45 -23.97 -34.71
N LEU A 435 -0.29 -23.93 -33.39
CA LEU A 435 1.02 -23.91 -32.75
C LEU A 435 1.39 -25.32 -32.31
N VAL A 436 2.57 -25.77 -32.75
CA VAL A 436 3.15 -27.04 -32.31
C VAL A 436 4.43 -26.82 -31.54
N LEU A 437 4.55 -27.49 -30.41
CA LEU A 437 5.79 -27.52 -29.64
C LEU A 437 6.64 -28.69 -30.10
N ALA A 438 7.85 -28.42 -30.58
CA ALA A 438 8.79 -29.43 -31.02
C ALA A 438 10.06 -29.45 -30.15
N ARG A 439 10.67 -30.63 -30.02
CA ARG A 439 11.95 -30.86 -29.36
C ARG A 439 12.96 -31.41 -30.35
N ARG A 440 14.19 -30.93 -30.27
CA ARG A 440 15.35 -31.58 -30.88
C ARG A 440 15.90 -32.64 -29.93
N THR A 441 16.02 -33.88 -30.40
CA THR A 441 16.70 -34.95 -29.66
C THR A 441 18.22 -34.78 -29.76
N GLU A 442 18.96 -35.50 -28.91
CA GLU A 442 20.43 -35.52 -28.96
C GLU A 442 20.96 -36.05 -30.30
N ASP A 443 20.17 -36.90 -30.97
CA ASP A 443 20.46 -37.43 -32.31
C ASP A 443 20.20 -36.43 -33.45
N GLY A 444 19.66 -35.23 -33.13
CA GLY A 444 19.38 -34.17 -34.10
C GLY A 444 17.98 -34.21 -34.73
N ASP A 445 17.15 -35.18 -34.37
CA ASP A 445 15.79 -35.31 -34.89
C ASP A 445 14.84 -34.28 -34.28
N VAL A 446 13.95 -33.72 -35.10
CA VAL A 446 12.89 -32.82 -34.67
C VAL A 446 11.61 -33.62 -34.46
N VAL A 447 11.17 -33.71 -33.21
CA VAL A 447 9.97 -34.45 -32.82
C VAL A 447 8.95 -33.52 -32.17
N MET A 448 7.67 -33.72 -32.46
CA MET A 448 6.58 -32.96 -31.87
C MET A 448 6.30 -33.49 -30.45
N ILE A 449 6.10 -32.60 -29.49
CA ILE A 449 5.68 -32.92 -28.12
C ILE A 449 4.18 -32.75 -27.96
N GLY A 450 3.59 -31.73 -28.61
CA GLY A 450 2.16 -31.47 -28.53
C GLY A 450 1.71 -30.35 -29.45
N GLU A 451 0.41 -30.35 -29.70
CA GLU A 451 -0.32 -29.29 -30.39
C GLU A 451 -1.02 -28.42 -29.34
N LEU A 452 -0.92 -27.10 -29.49
CA LEU A 452 -1.62 -26.13 -28.66
C LEU A 452 -2.85 -25.65 -29.43
N ALA A 453 -3.99 -26.29 -29.19
CA ALA A 453 -5.27 -25.88 -29.75
C ALA A 453 -5.86 -24.69 -28.97
N ASP A 454 -6.64 -23.86 -29.65
CA ASP A 454 -7.57 -22.87 -29.09
C ASP A 454 -7.00 -21.66 -28.31
N ASP A 455 -5.71 -21.31 -28.47
CA ASP A 455 -5.12 -20.08 -27.91
C ASP A 455 -4.74 -19.05 -29.01
N ILE A 456 -5.76 -18.32 -29.47
CA ILE A 456 -5.63 -17.26 -30.50
C ILE A 456 -4.65 -16.17 -30.05
N ALA A 457 -4.66 -15.79 -28.77
CA ALA A 457 -3.81 -14.73 -28.25
C ALA A 457 -2.32 -15.12 -28.31
N LEU A 458 -2.00 -16.38 -28.00
CA LEU A 458 -0.65 -16.93 -28.14
C LEU A 458 -0.24 -17.04 -29.60
N LEU A 459 -1.14 -17.51 -30.48
CA LEU A 459 -0.91 -17.59 -31.92
C LEU A 459 -0.56 -16.23 -32.52
N GLU A 460 -1.35 -15.19 -32.24
CA GLU A 460 -1.07 -13.84 -32.71
C GLU A 460 0.26 -13.30 -32.19
N ARG A 461 0.58 -13.56 -30.91
CA ARG A 461 1.83 -13.11 -30.31
C ARG A 461 3.04 -13.77 -30.97
N ALA A 462 2.94 -15.06 -31.29
CA ALA A 462 3.97 -15.80 -32.02
C ALA A 462 4.08 -15.31 -33.47
N ALA A 463 2.95 -15.11 -34.16
CA ALA A 463 2.91 -14.60 -35.53
C ALA A 463 3.57 -13.22 -35.66
N ARG A 464 3.34 -12.30 -34.71
CA ARG A 464 3.99 -10.98 -34.67
C ARG A 464 5.53 -11.06 -34.55
N GLN A 465 6.07 -12.15 -34.01
CA GLN A 465 7.52 -12.35 -33.96
C GLN A 465 8.07 -12.92 -35.27
N LEU A 466 7.29 -13.73 -35.99
CA LEU A 466 7.67 -14.31 -37.29
C LEU A 466 7.57 -13.32 -38.45
N LEU A 467 6.62 -12.38 -38.37
CA LEU A 467 6.39 -11.35 -39.39
C LEU A 467 7.27 -10.09 -39.18
N ARG A 468 8.18 -10.12 -38.22
CA ARG A 468 9.03 -8.99 -37.84
C ARG A 468 10.34 -8.92 -38.60
#